data_AF-A0A239AMA7-F1
#
_entry.id   AF-A0A239AMA7-F1
#
_cell.length_a   1.000
_cell.length_b   1.000
_cell.length_c   1.000
_cell.angle_alpha   90.00
_cell.angle_beta   90.00
_cell.angle_gamma   90.00
#
_symmetry.space_group_name_H-M   'P 1'
#
loop_
_entity.id
_entity.type
_entity.pdbx_description
1 polymer ?
#
loop_
_entity_poly.entity_id
_entity_poly.type
_entity_poly.pdbx_seq_one_letter_code
_entity_poly.pdbx_strand_id
1 'polypeptide(L)'
;MTKANTRDPSEPRQTLPLGSAMNHDTICPEPNMEAYDKWRAARRDLRASIELPGGGDFGLPETKAAQRRKAAALETMLACRPQTLHDAQGLAHVAWEYFKPSMPEGSPEFEAAMCDPGLRLVLRLWQSAAGMSGLRPKPDKGNTPPSISYTRKPKGAGVKFGRAKPLVHLCPRDFSFFHFED
;
A
#
# COMPACT_ATOMS: atom_id res chain seq x y z
N MET A 1 -12.44 41.77 33.37
CA MET A 1 -13.49 40.83 33.79
C MET A 1 -13.74 39.85 32.67
N THR A 2 -13.15 38.67 32.72
CA THR A 2 -13.16 37.67 31.64
C THR A 2 -14.16 36.59 32.02
N LYS A 3 -15.32 36.53 31.34
CA LYS A 3 -16.34 35.50 31.61
C LYS A 3 -15.88 34.17 31.01
N ALA A 4 -15.72 33.16 31.87
CA ALA A 4 -15.42 31.80 31.48
C ALA A 4 -16.64 31.16 30.80
N ASN A 5 -16.42 30.62 29.59
CA ASN A 5 -17.43 29.93 28.80
C ASN A 5 -17.50 28.46 29.26
N THR A 6 -18.37 28.17 30.22
CA THR A 6 -18.66 26.82 30.70
C THR A 6 -19.46 26.09 29.63
N ARG A 7 -18.80 25.22 28.85
CA ARG A 7 -19.49 24.30 27.93
C ARG A 7 -20.22 23.22 28.72
N ASP A 8 -21.49 23.03 28.37
CA ASP A 8 -22.39 22.05 28.96
C ASP A 8 -21.96 20.61 28.58
N PRO A 9 -21.70 19.71 29.55
CA PRO A 9 -21.31 18.33 29.30
C PRO A 9 -22.44 17.43 28.79
N SER A 10 -23.68 17.95 28.65
CA SER A 10 -24.84 17.16 28.21
C SER A 10 -25.12 17.20 26.70
N GLU A 11 -24.27 17.87 25.91
CA GLU A 11 -24.47 17.95 24.46
C GLU A 11 -24.31 16.54 23.84
N PRO A 12 -25.38 15.97 23.24
CA PRO A 12 -25.32 14.65 22.64
C PRO A 12 -24.28 14.69 21.52
N ARG A 13 -23.24 13.86 21.65
CA ARG A 13 -22.21 13.70 20.61
C ARG A 13 -22.93 13.45 19.30
N GLN A 14 -22.88 14.43 18.39
CA GLN A 14 -23.32 14.25 17.02
C GLN A 14 -22.48 13.12 16.43
N THR A 15 -23.01 11.90 16.47
CA THR A 15 -22.53 10.80 15.66
C THR A 15 -22.77 11.23 14.22
N LEU A 16 -21.73 11.78 13.58
CA LEU A 16 -21.75 12.00 12.15
C LEU A 16 -22.20 10.68 11.51
N PRO A 17 -23.27 10.66 10.70
CA PRO A 17 -23.67 9.46 9.98
C PRO A 17 -22.58 9.17 8.95
N LEU A 18 -21.55 8.44 9.39
CA LEU A 18 -20.33 8.14 8.62
C LEU A 18 -20.59 7.12 7.50
N GLY A 19 -21.81 7.05 6.94
CA GLY A 19 -22.17 5.92 6.08
C GLY A 19 -23.40 6.03 5.18
N SER A 20 -23.97 7.21 4.88
CA SER A 20 -25.26 7.27 4.17
C SER A 20 -25.29 7.80 2.73
N ALA A 21 -24.18 8.07 2.05
CA ALA A 21 -24.29 8.56 0.66
C ALA A 21 -23.07 8.26 -0.24
N MET A 22 -22.55 7.04 -0.21
CA MET A 22 -21.77 6.56 -1.35
C MET A 22 -22.60 5.47 -2.02
N ASN A 23 -23.13 5.76 -3.20
CA ASN A 23 -23.89 4.84 -4.06
C ASN A 23 -23.33 3.41 -3.93
N HIS A 24 -24.08 2.55 -3.26
CA HIS A 24 -23.61 1.28 -2.69
C HIS A 24 -23.50 0.14 -3.72
N ASP A 25 -23.91 0.37 -4.98
CA ASP A 25 -24.36 -0.73 -5.82
C ASP A 25 -23.48 -1.03 -7.03
N THR A 26 -22.24 -0.54 -7.07
CA THR A 26 -21.25 -1.26 -7.89
C THR A 26 -20.74 -2.44 -7.08
N ILE A 27 -21.65 -3.40 -6.82
CA ILE A 27 -21.29 -4.75 -6.43
C ILE A 27 -20.50 -5.27 -7.62
N CYS A 28 -19.19 -5.20 -7.54
CA CYS A 28 -18.34 -5.78 -8.56
C CYS A 28 -18.63 -7.29 -8.61
N PRO A 29 -19.05 -7.83 -9.76
CA PRO A 29 -19.37 -9.25 -9.89
C PRO A 29 -18.12 -10.13 -9.71
N GLU A 30 -16.94 -9.58 -9.97
CA GLU A 30 -15.65 -10.23 -9.72
C GLU A 30 -15.11 -9.82 -8.33
N PRO A 31 -14.79 -10.77 -7.44
CA PRO A 31 -14.20 -10.45 -6.16
C PRO A 31 -12.83 -9.79 -6.40
N ASN A 32 -12.57 -8.66 -5.75
CA ASN A 32 -11.30 -7.91 -5.82
C ASN A 32 -10.05 -8.80 -5.67
N MET A 33 -10.19 -9.90 -4.93
CA MET A 33 -9.13 -10.87 -4.73
C MET A 33 -8.79 -11.72 -5.96
N GLU A 34 -9.76 -12.05 -6.80
CA GLU A 34 -9.49 -12.77 -8.04
C GLU A 34 -8.68 -11.90 -9.01
N ALA A 35 -9.04 -10.62 -9.12
CA ALA A 35 -8.26 -9.64 -9.87
C ALA A 35 -6.84 -9.49 -9.29
N TYR A 36 -6.70 -9.44 -7.98
CA TYR A 36 -5.39 -9.41 -7.32
C TYR A 36 -4.56 -10.69 -7.59
N ASP A 37 -5.17 -11.87 -7.62
CA ASP A 37 -4.49 -13.11 -7.95
C ASP A 37 -4.01 -13.13 -9.40
N LYS A 38 -4.86 -12.68 -10.33
CA LYS A 38 -4.50 -12.46 -11.74
C LYS A 38 -3.31 -11.49 -11.86
N TRP A 39 -3.32 -10.40 -11.10
CA TRP A 39 -2.21 -9.43 -11.05
C TRP A 39 -0.91 -10.05 -10.52
N ARG A 40 -0.97 -10.82 -9.41
CA ARG A 40 0.20 -11.52 -8.84
C ARG A 40 0.79 -12.53 -9.81
N ALA A 41 -0.06 -13.31 -10.48
CA ALA A 41 0.35 -14.28 -11.48
C ALA A 41 1.07 -13.59 -12.65
N ALA A 42 0.47 -12.54 -13.23
CA ALA A 42 1.07 -11.79 -14.32
C ALA A 42 2.42 -11.16 -13.93
N ARG A 43 2.57 -10.70 -12.68
CA ARG A 43 3.85 -10.20 -12.17
C ARG A 43 4.92 -11.27 -12.01
N ARG A 44 4.55 -12.47 -11.57
CA ARG A 44 5.47 -13.60 -11.50
C ARG A 44 5.96 -13.97 -12.90
N ASP A 45 5.06 -13.97 -13.88
CA ASP A 45 5.39 -14.26 -15.28
C ASP A 45 6.35 -13.20 -15.84
N LEU A 46 6.11 -11.91 -15.56
CA LEU A 46 7.03 -10.81 -15.92
C LEU A 46 8.40 -10.95 -15.26
N ARG A 47 8.43 -11.38 -14.00
CA ARG A 47 9.70 -11.60 -13.32
C ARG A 47 10.46 -12.77 -13.93
N ALA A 48 9.77 -13.86 -14.24
CA ALA A 48 10.36 -15.01 -14.91
C ALA A 48 10.93 -14.64 -16.28
N SER A 49 10.25 -13.79 -17.05
CA SER A 49 10.76 -13.32 -18.34
C SER A 49 12.02 -12.46 -18.20
N ILE A 50 12.11 -11.64 -17.14
CA ILE A 50 13.32 -10.83 -16.85
C ILE A 50 14.50 -11.68 -16.42
N GLU A 51 14.25 -12.78 -15.70
CA GLU A 51 15.29 -13.69 -15.19
C GLU A 51 15.87 -14.62 -16.29
N LEU A 52 15.23 -14.72 -17.46
CA LEU A 52 15.76 -15.48 -18.59
C LEU A 52 16.98 -14.80 -19.24
N PRO A 53 17.91 -15.57 -19.84
CA PRO A 53 19.00 -15.00 -20.63
C PRO A 53 18.44 -14.13 -21.77
N GLY A 54 18.77 -12.83 -21.78
CA GLY A 54 18.18 -11.86 -22.70
C GLY A 54 16.91 -11.15 -22.18
N GLY A 55 16.50 -11.40 -20.94
CA GLY A 55 15.27 -10.91 -20.29
C GLY A 55 15.17 -9.39 -20.06
N GLY A 56 16.12 -8.60 -20.58
CA GLY A 56 15.96 -7.16 -20.68
C GLY A 56 15.02 -6.72 -21.82
N ASP A 57 14.64 -7.63 -22.72
CA ASP A 57 13.76 -7.31 -23.83
C ASP A 57 12.27 -7.33 -23.41
N PHE A 58 11.78 -6.15 -23.07
CA PHE A 58 10.36 -5.91 -22.79
C PHE A 58 9.48 -5.89 -24.05
N GLY A 59 10.09 -6.01 -25.24
CA GLY A 59 9.43 -6.06 -26.54
C GLY A 59 8.82 -7.42 -26.90
N LEU A 60 9.28 -8.49 -26.23
CA LEU A 60 8.85 -9.87 -26.52
C LEU A 60 7.32 -10.03 -26.36
N PRO A 61 6.67 -10.83 -27.22
CA PRO A 61 5.22 -11.08 -27.14
C PRO A 61 4.76 -11.55 -25.76
N GLU A 62 5.52 -12.42 -25.10
CA GLU A 62 5.22 -12.97 -23.78
C GLU A 62 5.27 -11.88 -22.70
N THR A 63 6.28 -11.01 -22.74
CA THR A 63 6.42 -9.88 -21.81
C THR A 63 5.27 -8.90 -21.98
N LYS A 64 4.94 -8.54 -23.22
CA LYS A 64 3.78 -7.67 -23.52
C LYS A 64 2.46 -8.29 -23.07
N ALA A 65 2.26 -9.59 -23.29
CA ALA A 65 1.06 -10.29 -22.84
C ALA A 65 0.93 -10.30 -21.31
N ALA A 66 2.04 -10.51 -20.58
CA ALA A 66 2.04 -10.44 -19.12
C ALA A 66 1.82 -9.01 -18.60
N GLN A 67 2.38 -7.98 -19.25
CA GLN A 67 2.09 -6.58 -18.93
C GLN A 67 0.60 -6.25 -19.12
N ARG A 68 -0.01 -6.67 -20.24
CA ARG A 68 -1.44 -6.47 -20.51
C ARG A 68 -2.32 -7.14 -19.46
N ARG A 69 -2.02 -8.39 -19.08
CA ARG A 69 -2.74 -9.09 -18.00
C ARG A 69 -2.61 -8.37 -16.66
N LYS A 70 -1.41 -7.90 -16.31
CA LYS A 70 -1.16 -7.12 -15.09
C LYS A 70 -1.96 -5.82 -15.09
N ALA A 71 -1.98 -5.09 -16.20
CA ALA A 71 -2.72 -3.83 -16.35
C ALA A 71 -4.23 -4.05 -16.25
N ALA A 72 -4.77 -5.02 -17.01
CA ALA A 72 -6.20 -5.35 -16.96
C ALA A 72 -6.66 -5.73 -15.54
N ALA A 73 -5.88 -6.56 -14.84
CA ALA A 73 -6.17 -6.93 -13.46
C ALA A 73 -6.14 -5.73 -12.51
N LEU A 74 -5.20 -4.79 -12.70
CA LEU A 74 -5.16 -3.55 -11.92
C LEU A 74 -6.40 -2.69 -12.15
N GLU A 75 -6.81 -2.49 -13.41
CA GLU A 75 -8.01 -1.73 -13.73
C GLU A 75 -9.26 -2.33 -13.08
N THR A 76 -9.38 -3.66 -13.09
CA THR A 76 -10.45 -4.35 -12.35
C THR A 76 -10.40 -4.05 -10.86
N MET A 77 -9.21 -4.10 -10.24
CA MET A 77 -9.08 -3.77 -8.81
C MET A 77 -9.42 -2.31 -8.49
N LEU A 78 -9.10 -1.37 -9.38
CA LEU A 78 -9.39 0.06 -9.20
C LEU A 78 -10.87 0.39 -9.45
N ALA A 79 -11.54 -0.34 -10.33
CA ALA A 79 -12.97 -0.19 -10.59
C ALA A 79 -13.84 -0.71 -9.42
N CYS A 80 -13.28 -1.61 -8.60
CA CYS A 80 -14.02 -2.28 -7.54
C CYS A 80 -13.69 -1.74 -6.15
N ARG A 81 -14.72 -1.30 -5.40
CA ARG A 81 -14.54 -0.95 -3.99
C ARG A 81 -14.19 -2.19 -3.16
N PRO A 82 -13.15 -2.17 -2.31
CA PRO A 82 -12.86 -3.28 -1.40
C PRO A 82 -14.04 -3.52 -0.45
N GLN A 83 -14.51 -4.76 -0.39
CA GLN A 83 -15.63 -5.19 0.47
C GLN A 83 -15.13 -5.88 1.73
N THR A 84 -13.94 -6.46 1.67
CA THR A 84 -13.31 -7.15 2.80
C THR A 84 -11.97 -6.51 3.19
N LEU A 85 -11.49 -6.79 4.41
CA LEU A 85 -10.14 -6.41 4.82
C LEU A 85 -9.08 -7.06 3.92
N HIS A 86 -9.35 -8.26 3.41
CA HIS A 86 -8.46 -8.96 2.48
C HIS A 86 -8.37 -8.24 1.13
N ASP A 87 -9.47 -7.70 0.62
CA ASP A 87 -9.48 -6.86 -0.59
C ASP A 87 -8.63 -5.60 -0.38
N ALA A 88 -8.78 -4.95 0.79
CA ALA A 88 -8.01 -3.78 1.15
C ALA A 88 -6.50 -4.09 1.28
N GLN A 89 -6.14 -5.28 1.78
CA GLN A 89 -4.76 -5.77 1.78
C GLN A 89 -4.20 -5.91 0.36
N GLY A 90 -4.98 -6.49 -0.56
CA GLY A 90 -4.61 -6.64 -1.96
C GLY A 90 -4.31 -5.29 -2.61
N LEU A 91 -5.23 -4.32 -2.48
CA LEU A 91 -5.05 -2.96 -2.99
C LEU A 91 -3.87 -2.23 -2.36
N ALA A 92 -3.68 -2.33 -1.04
CA ALA A 92 -2.56 -1.70 -0.36
C ALA A 92 -1.22 -2.28 -0.81
N HIS A 93 -1.15 -3.59 -1.09
CA HIS A 93 0.05 -4.22 -1.63
C HIS A 93 0.34 -3.73 -3.05
N VAL A 94 -0.68 -3.64 -3.91
CA VAL A 94 -0.53 -3.08 -5.26
C VAL A 94 -0.04 -1.64 -5.20
N ALA A 95 -0.66 -0.78 -4.37
CA ALA A 95 -0.24 0.60 -4.19
C ALA A 95 1.22 0.69 -3.74
N TRP A 96 1.62 -0.08 -2.72
CA TRP A 96 3.01 -0.12 -2.27
C TRP A 96 3.96 -0.51 -3.40
N GLU A 97 3.60 -1.48 -4.22
CA GLU A 97 4.46 -1.92 -5.31
C GLU A 97 4.64 -0.90 -6.44
N TYR A 98 3.70 0.04 -6.63
CA TYR A 98 3.85 1.16 -7.58
C TYR A 98 4.62 2.34 -6.99
N PHE A 99 4.42 2.62 -5.71
CA PHE A 99 4.97 3.82 -5.07
C PHE A 99 6.29 3.57 -4.35
N LYS A 100 6.62 2.32 -3.98
CA LYS A 100 7.84 2.03 -3.23
C LYS A 100 9.08 2.57 -3.95
N PRO A 101 10.10 3.01 -3.21
CA PRO A 101 11.38 3.36 -3.80
C PRO A 101 11.97 2.19 -4.60
N SER A 102 12.56 2.48 -5.75
CA SER A 102 13.31 1.50 -6.56
C SER A 102 14.67 1.15 -5.94
N MET A 103 15.16 1.99 -5.01
CA MET A 103 16.46 1.85 -4.37
C MET A 103 16.47 0.71 -3.34
N PRO A 104 17.64 0.10 -3.06
CA PRO A 104 17.76 -0.94 -2.05
C PRO A 104 17.37 -0.42 -0.65
N GLU A 105 16.62 -1.24 0.10
CA GLU A 105 16.27 -0.95 1.49
C GLU A 105 17.53 -0.72 2.34
N GLY A 106 17.53 0.36 3.12
CA GLY A 106 18.67 0.77 3.95
C GLY A 106 19.75 1.59 3.24
N SER A 107 19.61 1.85 1.93
CA SER A 107 20.46 2.84 1.25
C SER A 107 20.09 4.27 1.67
N PRO A 108 21.04 5.23 1.69
CA PRO A 108 20.73 6.64 1.97
C PRO A 108 19.62 7.20 1.07
N GLU A 109 19.59 6.80 -0.20
CA GLU A 109 18.59 7.21 -1.18
C GLU A 109 17.21 6.63 -0.85
N PHE A 110 17.15 5.39 -0.36
CA PHE A 110 15.92 4.78 0.12
C PHE A 110 15.38 5.51 1.36
N GLU A 111 16.23 5.81 2.33
CA GLU A 111 15.83 6.54 3.55
C GLU A 111 15.35 7.96 3.22
N ALA A 112 16.03 8.64 2.28
CA ALA A 112 15.60 9.93 1.77
C ALA A 112 14.24 9.84 1.07
N ALA A 113 14.01 8.84 0.22
CA ALA A 113 12.72 8.61 -0.42
C ALA A 113 11.62 8.33 0.61
N MET A 114 11.91 7.54 1.66
CA MET A 114 10.98 7.24 2.74
C MET A 114 10.64 8.43 3.64
N CYS A 115 11.30 9.58 3.48
CA CYS A 115 10.87 10.83 4.10
C CYS A 115 9.62 11.42 3.45
N ASP A 116 9.21 10.95 2.26
CA ASP A 116 7.98 11.35 1.61
C ASP A 116 6.72 10.95 2.42
N PRO A 117 5.84 11.89 2.78
CA PRO A 117 4.64 11.58 3.55
C PRO A 117 3.67 10.65 2.80
N GLY A 118 3.61 10.74 1.47
CA GLY A 118 2.78 9.85 0.64
C GLY A 118 3.23 8.40 0.72
N LEU A 119 4.52 8.15 0.56
CA LEU A 119 5.10 6.80 0.70
C LEU A 119 4.91 6.23 2.10
N ARG A 120 5.10 7.06 3.13
CA ARG A 120 4.86 6.65 4.51
C ARG A 120 3.39 6.29 4.75
N LEU A 121 2.45 7.01 4.15
CA LEU A 121 1.03 6.70 4.25
C LEU A 121 0.69 5.36 3.58
N VAL A 122 1.16 5.14 2.36
CA VAL A 122 0.96 3.86 1.64
C VAL A 122 1.55 2.69 2.43
N LEU A 123 2.76 2.85 2.98
CA LEU A 123 3.39 1.85 3.84
C LEU A 123 2.53 1.55 5.08
N ARG A 124 2.00 2.58 5.74
CA ARG A 124 1.15 2.40 6.93
C ARG A 124 -0.16 1.70 6.60
N LEU A 125 -0.81 2.06 5.49
CA LEU A 125 -2.02 1.37 5.01
C LEU A 125 -1.71 -0.11 4.77
N TRP A 126 -0.59 -0.41 4.12
CA TRP A 126 -0.16 -1.78 3.88
C TRP A 126 0.12 -2.54 5.18
N GLN A 127 0.87 -1.96 6.13
CA GLN A 127 1.16 -2.58 7.43
C GLN A 127 -0.10 -2.85 8.25
N SER A 128 -1.01 -1.87 8.30
CA SER A 128 -2.30 -1.98 8.98
C SER A 128 -3.17 -3.05 8.37
N ALA A 129 -3.22 -3.11 7.04
CA ALA A 129 -3.98 -4.14 6.34
C ALA A 129 -3.36 -5.51 6.60
N ALA A 130 -2.06 -5.70 6.38
CA ALA A 130 -1.38 -6.99 6.46
C ALA A 130 -1.17 -7.52 7.89
N GLY A 131 -1.40 -6.69 8.92
CA GLY A 131 -1.08 -7.06 10.31
C GLY A 131 0.43 -7.24 10.54
N MET A 132 1.27 -6.67 9.68
CA MET A 132 2.73 -6.81 9.73
C MET A 132 3.38 -5.51 10.16
N SER A 133 4.35 -5.60 11.08
CA SER A 133 5.28 -4.51 11.39
C SER A 133 6.57 -4.71 10.58
N GLY A 134 6.69 -4.08 9.41
CA GLY A 134 7.88 -4.17 8.55
C GLY A 134 7.70 -3.42 7.23
N LEU A 135 8.76 -3.32 6.42
CA LEU A 135 8.72 -2.65 5.11
C LEU A 135 8.14 -3.56 4.00
N ARG A 136 8.08 -4.89 4.22
CA ARG A 136 7.46 -5.91 3.36
C ARG A 136 7.54 -7.32 4.03
N PRO A 137 6.73 -8.32 3.63
CA PRO A 137 7.18 -9.71 3.63
C PRO A 137 8.32 -9.82 2.61
N LYS A 138 9.48 -10.30 3.05
CA LYS A 138 10.49 -10.79 2.11
C LYS A 138 9.80 -11.85 1.24
N PRO A 139 10.07 -11.89 -0.09
CA PRO A 139 9.57 -13.00 -0.89
C PRO A 139 10.10 -14.26 -0.22
N ASP A 140 9.17 -15.07 0.27
CA ASP A 140 9.49 -16.23 1.06
C ASP A 140 10.38 -17.11 0.19
N LYS A 141 11.56 -17.48 0.68
CA LYS A 141 12.43 -18.40 -0.07
C LYS A 141 11.83 -19.81 -0.13
N GLY A 142 10.66 -20.04 0.48
CA GLY A 142 9.91 -21.29 0.47
C GLY A 142 8.41 -21.03 0.62
N ASN A 143 7.63 -21.75 -0.16
CA ASN A 143 6.21 -21.57 -0.43
C ASN A 143 5.29 -21.87 0.78
N THR A 144 5.30 -21.07 1.85
CA THR A 144 4.32 -21.21 2.96
C THR A 144 3.64 -19.87 3.27
N PRO A 145 2.33 -19.71 3.03
CA PRO A 145 1.63 -18.53 3.50
C PRO A 145 1.77 -18.44 5.03
N PRO A 146 2.06 -17.26 5.61
CA PRO A 146 2.17 -17.12 7.05
C PRO A 146 0.83 -17.49 7.69
N SER A 147 0.82 -18.60 8.43
CA SER A 147 -0.24 -18.90 9.38
C SER A 147 -0.28 -17.77 10.41
N ILE A 148 -1.24 -16.86 10.28
CA ILE A 148 -1.45 -15.75 11.22
C ILE A 148 -1.99 -16.33 12.53
N SER A 149 -1.10 -16.75 13.43
CA SER A 149 -1.45 -17.04 14.81
C SER A 149 -1.39 -15.74 15.62
N TYR A 150 -2.55 -15.19 15.97
CA TYR A 150 -2.67 -14.05 16.89
C TYR A 150 -2.23 -14.47 18.31
N THR A 151 -0.97 -14.27 18.67
CA THR A 151 -0.56 -14.26 20.08
C THR A 151 -0.18 -12.85 20.49
N ARG A 152 -1.15 -12.16 21.11
CA ARG A 152 -0.98 -10.84 21.71
C ARG A 152 -0.14 -10.99 22.98
N LYS A 153 1.18 -10.83 22.90
CA LYS A 153 2.02 -10.67 24.11
C LYS A 153 1.97 -9.20 24.57
N PRO A 154 1.53 -8.88 25.79
CA PRO A 154 1.73 -7.56 26.35
C PRO A 154 3.17 -7.46 26.85
N LYS A 155 3.95 -6.51 26.32
CA LYS A 155 5.21 -6.10 26.95
C LYS A 155 5.14 -4.61 27.26
N GLY A 156 4.93 -4.31 28.54
CA GLY A 156 5.31 -3.04 29.11
C GLY A 156 6.83 -2.94 29.19
N ALA A 157 7.38 -1.83 28.72
CA ALA A 157 8.68 -1.29 29.12
C ALA A 157 8.74 0.16 28.65
N GLY A 158 8.95 1.08 29.58
CA GLY A 158 8.99 2.52 29.34
C GLY A 158 10.13 2.92 28.40
N VAL A 159 9.82 3.72 27.39
CA VAL A 159 10.79 4.36 26.50
C VAL A 159 10.96 5.80 26.94
N LYS A 160 12.17 6.17 27.36
CA LYS A 160 12.57 7.56 27.61
C LYS A 160 12.82 8.25 26.26
N PHE A 161 12.12 9.35 26.00
CA PHE A 161 12.33 10.18 24.81
C PHE A 161 13.55 11.10 25.00
N GLY A 162 14.62 10.85 24.27
CA GLY A 162 15.70 11.80 24.05
C GLY A 162 15.32 12.80 22.96
N ARG A 163 15.58 14.10 23.19
CA ARG A 163 15.28 15.20 22.26
C ARG A 163 16.09 15.05 20.97
N ALA A 164 15.41 14.91 19.83
CA ALA A 164 16.01 15.00 18.51
C ALA A 164 16.18 16.47 18.07
N LYS A 165 17.32 16.78 17.44
CA LYS A 165 17.61 18.08 16.82
C LYS A 165 16.78 18.27 15.54
N PRO A 166 16.43 19.51 15.15
CA PRO A 166 15.69 19.77 13.92
C PRO A 166 16.62 19.64 12.71
N LEU A 167 16.31 18.72 11.79
CA LEU A 167 16.94 18.69 10.47
C LEU A 167 16.13 19.60 9.55
N VAL A 168 16.80 20.64 9.05
CA VAL A 168 16.25 21.68 8.19
C VAL A 168 16.27 21.19 6.75
N HIS A 169 15.10 21.21 6.11
CA HIS A 169 14.82 21.56 4.72
C HIS A 169 15.72 20.99 3.59
N LEU A 170 15.14 20.16 2.72
CA LEU A 170 14.87 20.47 1.30
C LEU A 170 14.39 19.20 0.57
N CYS A 171 13.19 19.25 0.00
CA CYS A 171 12.78 18.40 -1.12
C CYS A 171 11.87 19.24 -2.02
N PRO A 172 12.39 19.81 -3.12
CA PRO A 172 11.55 20.16 -4.25
C PRO A 172 11.26 18.88 -5.03
N ARG A 173 9.97 18.60 -5.26
CA ARG A 173 9.47 17.55 -6.15
C ARG A 173 9.20 18.18 -7.52
N ASP A 174 9.71 17.55 -8.56
CA ASP A 174 9.07 17.52 -9.88
C ASP A 174 8.79 16.06 -10.22
N PHE A 175 7.52 15.65 -10.08
CA PHE A 175 7.05 14.33 -10.51
C PHE A 175 6.36 14.52 -11.86
N SER A 176 7.09 14.26 -12.94
CA SER A 176 6.50 14.11 -14.26
C SER A 176 5.84 12.72 -14.35
N PHE A 177 4.53 12.71 -14.56
CA PHE A 177 3.75 11.50 -14.83
C PHE A 177 4.25 10.87 -16.14
N PHE A 178 4.47 9.56 -16.17
CA PHE A 178 4.70 8.82 -17.41
C PHE A 178 3.44 8.91 -18.27
N HIS A 179 3.48 9.68 -19.35
CA HIS A 179 2.57 9.54 -20.48
C HIS A 179 3.01 8.33 -21.30
N PHE A 180 2.14 7.34 -21.42
CA PHE A 180 2.18 6.36 -22.50
C PHE A 180 1.22 6.87 -23.57
N GLU A 181 1.74 7.32 -24.71
CA GLU A 181 0.97 7.43 -25.94
C GLU A 181 0.93 6.04 -26.61
N ASP A 182 -0.25 5.65 -27.08
CA ASP A 182 -0.52 4.40 -27.81
C ASP A 182 0.15 4.34 -29.19
#